data_AF-A0A8B6H654-F1
#
_entry.id   AF-A0A8B6H654-F1
#
_cell.length_a   1.000
_cell.length_b   1.000
_cell.length_c   1.000
_cell.angle_alpha   90.00
_cell.angle_beta   90.00
_cell.angle_gamma   90.00
#
_symmetry.space_group_name_H-M   'P 1'
#
loop_
_entity.id
_entity.type
_entity.pdbx_description
1 polymer ?
#
loop_
_entity_poly.entity_id
_entity_poly.type
_entity_poly.pdbx_seq_one_letter_code
_entity_poly.pdbx_strand_id
1 'polypeptide(L)'
;MDDKITSDNDGKSKFSTYYHSLPNDAKNRYSTKLFYDAGTKSLPDPYVLTEKWSTDPNTWPDLTFGDIYLYLIDTPSIFTKESMKAYKSLEAYKYVVSGHVRVVLSHQISNDCPYIALSSKVTPSQRARDKPHEPWVYLEKKTGTVYCAHCTCMAGLGEVCSHVGALLLKVEMGVKIGMTKTSSTSSACQWNSKFRKEVVLDMLAYEWPTLSMTLV
;
A
#
# COMPACT_ATOMS: atom_id res chain seq x y z
N MET A 1 -4.36 51.52 15.69
CA MET A 1 -4.60 51.02 14.32
C MET A 1 -3.75 49.80 14.19
N ASP A 2 -4.33 48.72 14.69
CA ASP A 2 -3.71 47.43 14.97
C ASP A 2 -3.81 46.56 13.73
N ASP A 3 -2.69 46.34 13.04
CA ASP A 3 -2.61 45.28 12.04
C ASP A 3 -2.00 44.03 12.68
N LYS A 4 -2.91 43.16 13.13
CA LYS A 4 -2.63 41.79 13.52
C LYS A 4 -2.09 41.02 12.32
N ILE A 5 -0.78 40.77 12.33
CA ILE A 5 -0.18 39.66 11.59
C ILE A 5 -0.79 38.37 12.16
N THR A 6 -1.71 37.78 11.41
CA THR A 6 -2.27 36.47 11.73
C THR A 6 -1.23 35.42 11.34
N SER A 7 -0.63 34.85 12.38
CA SER A 7 0.18 33.65 12.34
C SER A 7 -0.71 32.42 12.13
N ASP A 8 -0.64 31.78 10.97
CA ASP A 8 -1.13 30.41 10.80
C ASP A 8 0.06 29.46 10.86
N ASN A 9 0.31 28.99 12.07
CA ASN A 9 1.16 27.85 12.40
C ASN A 9 0.34 26.56 12.17
N ASP A 10 0.71 25.77 11.17
CA ASP A 10 0.71 24.31 11.33
C ASP A 10 2.02 23.78 10.74
N GLY A 11 3.06 23.74 11.58
CA GLY A 11 4.44 23.41 11.22
C GLY A 11 4.67 21.92 10.95
N LYS A 12 3.85 21.29 10.10
CA LYS A 12 4.10 19.93 9.61
C LYS A 12 5.07 19.99 8.42
N SER A 13 6.20 19.29 8.54
CA SER A 13 7.19 19.15 7.47
C SER A 13 6.52 18.64 6.19
N LYS A 14 6.75 19.32 5.05
CA LYS A 14 6.19 18.96 3.74
C LYS A 14 6.53 17.53 3.29
N PHE A 15 7.67 17.01 3.75
CA PHE A 15 8.17 15.69 3.41
C PHE A 15 8.51 14.87 4.65
N SER A 16 8.42 13.54 4.53
CA SER A 16 8.69 12.58 5.60
C SER A 16 10.18 12.41 5.89
N THR A 17 10.50 11.86 7.06
CA THR A 17 11.87 11.43 7.39
C THR A 17 12.43 10.43 6.38
N TYR A 18 11.56 9.56 5.84
CA TYR A 18 11.90 8.65 4.75
C TYR A 18 12.42 9.40 3.52
N TYR A 19 11.71 10.43 3.05
CA TYR A 19 12.16 11.24 1.93
C TYR A 19 13.55 11.83 2.18
N HIS A 20 13.80 12.37 3.37
CA HIS A 20 15.11 12.94 3.71
C HIS A 20 16.24 11.91 3.76
N SER A 21 15.94 10.62 4.00
CA SER A 21 16.91 9.52 3.98
C SER A 21 17.30 9.07 2.57
N LEU A 22 16.55 9.47 1.52
CA LEU A 22 16.82 9.04 0.15
C LEU A 22 18.07 9.74 -0.46
N PRO A 23 18.76 9.07 -1.39
CA PRO A 23 19.75 9.70 -2.27
C PRO A 23 19.16 10.87 -3.07
N ASN A 24 20.00 11.81 -3.52
CA ASN A 24 19.54 13.05 -4.17
C ASN A 24 18.77 12.78 -5.48
N ASP A 25 19.20 11.81 -6.30
CA ASP A 25 18.48 11.42 -7.52
C ASP A 25 17.09 10.87 -7.21
N ALA A 26 16.98 10.04 -6.16
CA ALA A 26 15.74 9.45 -5.71
C ALA A 26 14.80 10.52 -5.11
N LYS A 27 15.33 11.49 -4.36
CA LYS A 27 14.58 12.64 -3.85
C LYS A 27 13.95 13.45 -4.98
N ASN A 28 14.72 13.76 -6.02
CA ASN A 28 14.23 14.54 -7.15
C ASN A 28 13.09 13.80 -7.88
N ARG A 29 13.25 12.49 -8.10
CA ARG A 29 12.20 11.66 -8.71
C ARG A 29 10.95 11.58 -7.80
N TYR A 30 11.16 11.41 -6.49
CA TYR A 30 10.08 11.33 -5.52
C TYR A 30 9.28 12.64 -5.39
N SER A 31 9.95 13.80 -5.39
CA SER A 31 9.26 15.08 -5.26
C SER A 31 8.56 15.46 -6.56
N THR A 32 9.18 15.21 -7.71
CA THR A 32 8.63 15.56 -9.03
C THR A 32 7.31 14.85 -9.31
N LYS A 33 7.20 13.55 -8.99
CA LYS A 33 5.96 12.78 -9.24
C LYS A 33 4.76 13.17 -8.36
N LEU A 34 5.00 13.91 -7.29
CA LEU A 34 3.92 14.40 -6.43
C LEU A 34 3.29 15.68 -6.99
N PHE A 35 3.92 16.34 -7.96
CA PHE A 35 3.29 17.45 -8.67
C PHE A 35 2.34 16.95 -9.74
N TYR A 36 1.23 17.65 -9.94
CA TYR A 36 0.24 17.40 -10.99
C TYR A 36 -0.21 18.74 -11.58
N ASP A 37 -1.09 18.70 -12.60
CA ASP A 37 -1.63 19.92 -13.25
C ASP A 37 -0.48 20.79 -13.83
N ALA A 38 0.36 20.16 -14.65
CA ALA A 38 1.57 20.73 -15.24
C ALA A 38 2.57 21.34 -14.22
N GLY A 39 2.57 20.85 -12.98
CA GLY A 39 3.49 21.32 -11.93
C GLY A 39 2.90 22.39 -11.01
N THR A 40 1.67 22.85 -11.25
CA THR A 40 1.06 23.95 -10.49
C THR A 40 0.54 23.53 -9.12
N LYS A 41 0.17 22.26 -8.97
CA LYS A 41 -0.38 21.70 -7.72
C LYS A 41 0.48 20.53 -7.25
N SER A 42 0.55 20.34 -5.93
CA SER A 42 1.31 19.25 -5.31
C SER A 42 0.43 18.39 -4.43
N LEU A 43 0.61 17.08 -4.53
CA LEU A 43 0.09 16.09 -3.60
C LEU A 43 0.97 16.04 -2.34
N PRO A 44 0.38 15.79 -1.15
CA PRO A 44 1.15 15.61 0.06
C PRO A 44 1.95 14.30 0.00
N ASP A 45 3.05 14.23 0.74
CA ASP A 45 3.77 12.97 0.94
C ASP A 45 2.89 12.00 1.76
N PRO A 46 2.50 10.82 1.23
CA PRO A 46 1.63 9.89 1.96
C PRO A 46 2.21 9.40 3.28
N TYR A 47 3.53 9.43 3.47
CA TYR A 47 4.16 9.06 4.74
C TYR A 47 4.05 10.15 5.83
N VAL A 48 3.69 11.39 5.46
CA VAL A 48 3.42 12.48 6.41
C VAL A 48 1.96 12.46 6.88
N LEU A 49 1.06 11.85 6.10
CA LEU A 49 -0.36 11.76 6.44
C LEU A 49 -0.55 10.83 7.64
N THR A 50 -0.88 11.37 8.81
CA THR A 50 -1.10 10.59 10.04
C THR A 50 -2.57 10.43 10.42
N GLU A 51 -3.44 11.29 9.88
CA GLU A 51 -4.87 11.36 10.25
C GLU A 51 -5.74 10.95 9.06
N LYS A 52 -7.03 10.68 9.28
CA LYS A 52 -8.05 10.46 8.22
C LYS A 52 -7.81 9.27 7.27
N TRP A 53 -6.98 8.31 7.66
CA TRP A 53 -6.92 7.01 6.97
C TRP A 53 -8.16 6.19 7.29
N SER A 54 -8.87 5.74 6.24
CA SER A 54 -10.01 4.86 6.33
C SER A 54 -9.64 3.44 5.92
N THR A 55 -10.30 2.46 6.53
CA THR A 55 -10.24 1.05 6.12
C THR A 55 -11.41 0.66 5.22
N ASP A 56 -12.33 1.59 4.97
CA ASP A 56 -13.56 1.39 4.22
C ASP A 56 -13.28 1.20 2.71
N PRO A 57 -13.52 0.00 2.16
CA PRO A 57 -13.31 -0.26 0.74
C PRO A 57 -14.20 0.56 -0.18
N ASN A 58 -15.35 1.07 0.28
CA ASN A 58 -16.25 1.89 -0.54
C ASN A 58 -15.60 3.19 -1.03
N THR A 59 -14.50 3.60 -0.41
CA THR A 59 -13.73 4.78 -0.81
C THR A 59 -12.74 4.50 -1.94
N TRP A 60 -12.51 3.24 -2.30
CA TRP A 60 -11.53 2.87 -3.32
C TRP A 60 -12.09 3.17 -4.72
N PRO A 61 -11.29 3.77 -5.62
CA PRO A 61 -11.69 3.95 -7.01
C PRO A 61 -11.93 2.62 -7.73
N ASP A 62 -12.68 2.67 -8.83
CA ASP A 62 -12.94 1.52 -9.72
C ASP A 62 -11.69 1.21 -10.56
N LEU A 63 -10.63 0.76 -9.90
CA LEU A 63 -9.36 0.38 -10.53
C LEU A 63 -9.53 -0.94 -11.28
N THR A 64 -9.28 -0.94 -12.58
CA THR A 64 -9.35 -2.14 -13.40
C THR A 64 -7.97 -2.79 -13.60
N PHE A 65 -7.96 -4.06 -14.00
CA PHE A 65 -6.73 -4.73 -14.42
C PHE A 65 -6.05 -4.02 -15.60
N GLY A 66 -6.85 -3.39 -16.49
CA GLY A 66 -6.32 -2.62 -17.62
C GLY A 66 -5.48 -1.44 -17.16
N ASP A 67 -5.94 -0.70 -16.16
CA ASP A 67 -5.22 0.45 -15.57
C ASP A 67 -3.91 0.01 -14.91
N ILE A 68 -3.95 -1.12 -14.19
CA ILE A 68 -2.75 -1.73 -13.59
C ILE A 68 -1.77 -2.15 -14.68
N TYR A 69 -2.26 -2.81 -15.73
CA TYR A 69 -1.44 -3.26 -16.85
C TYR A 69 -0.77 -2.09 -17.55
N LEU A 70 -1.52 -1.03 -17.88
CA LEU A 70 -0.98 0.17 -18.51
C LEU A 70 0.09 0.80 -17.63
N TYR A 71 -0.19 1.02 -16.34
CA TYR A 71 0.78 1.63 -15.42
C TYR A 71 2.08 0.82 -15.30
N LEU A 72 1.97 -0.51 -15.11
CA LEU A 72 3.12 -1.39 -14.91
C LEU A 72 3.92 -1.66 -16.20
N ILE A 73 3.37 -1.38 -17.38
CA ILE A 73 4.05 -1.55 -18.67
C ILE A 73 4.61 -0.22 -19.20
N ASP A 74 3.87 0.88 -19.06
CA ASP A 74 4.26 2.19 -19.58
C ASP A 74 5.30 2.88 -18.68
N THR A 75 5.29 2.59 -17.38
CA THR A 75 6.38 2.99 -16.48
C THR A 75 7.57 2.07 -16.73
N PRO A 76 8.83 2.57 -16.81
CA PRO A 76 10.02 1.74 -16.96
C PRO A 76 10.08 0.68 -15.84
N SER A 77 9.70 -0.55 -16.17
CA SER A 77 9.30 -1.54 -15.20
C SER A 77 10.10 -2.82 -15.28
N ILE A 78 10.21 -3.49 -14.13
CA ILE A 78 10.80 -4.83 -14.03
C ILE A 78 9.84 -5.91 -14.55
N PHE A 79 8.57 -5.56 -14.80
CA PHE A 79 7.58 -6.49 -15.31
C PHE A 79 7.60 -6.54 -16.83
N THR A 80 7.65 -7.76 -17.37
CA THR A 80 7.53 -7.99 -18.81
C THR A 80 6.06 -8.12 -19.22
N LYS A 81 5.74 -7.82 -20.49
CA LYS A 81 4.39 -8.00 -21.06
C LYS A 81 3.90 -9.43 -20.88
N GLU A 82 4.79 -10.41 -21.01
CA GLU A 82 4.50 -11.84 -20.85
C GLU A 82 4.16 -12.17 -19.40
N SER A 83 4.93 -11.65 -18.43
CA SER A 83 4.67 -11.85 -17.00
C SER A 83 3.34 -11.23 -16.55
N MET A 84 2.98 -10.08 -17.11
CA MET A 84 1.71 -9.41 -16.85
C MET A 84 0.52 -10.11 -17.50
N LYS A 85 0.66 -10.64 -18.72
CA LYS A 85 -0.35 -11.51 -19.35
C LYS A 85 -0.60 -12.77 -18.52
N ALA A 86 0.46 -13.35 -17.98
CA ALA A 86 0.38 -14.47 -17.05
C ALA A 86 0.11 -14.00 -15.61
N TYR A 87 -0.90 -13.14 -15.41
CA TYR A 87 -1.14 -12.42 -14.15
C TYR A 87 -1.17 -13.30 -12.89
N LYS A 88 -1.65 -14.56 -12.99
CA LYS A 88 -1.66 -15.53 -11.86
C LYS A 88 -0.27 -16.01 -11.43
N SER A 89 0.70 -15.94 -12.36
CA SER A 89 2.09 -16.33 -12.11
C SER A 89 2.95 -15.18 -11.60
N LEU A 90 2.44 -13.94 -11.69
CA LEU A 90 3.13 -12.72 -11.27
C LEU A 90 3.48 -12.76 -9.79
N GLU A 91 4.69 -12.32 -9.43
CA GLU A 91 5.13 -12.29 -8.04
C GLU A 91 4.19 -11.46 -7.15
N ALA A 92 3.73 -10.31 -7.65
CA ALA A 92 2.75 -9.45 -6.99
C ALA A 92 1.43 -10.19 -6.65
N TYR A 93 0.93 -11.02 -7.55
CA TYR A 93 -0.29 -11.81 -7.31
C TYR A 93 -0.09 -12.83 -6.18
N LYS A 94 1.09 -13.45 -6.11
CA LYS A 94 1.45 -14.39 -5.03
C LYS A 94 1.43 -13.70 -3.66
N TYR A 95 1.83 -12.44 -3.55
CA TYR A 95 1.73 -11.68 -2.29
C TYR A 95 0.26 -11.51 -1.84
N VAL A 96 -0.65 -11.25 -2.78
CA VAL A 96 -2.08 -11.08 -2.47
C VAL A 96 -2.67 -12.41 -2.00
N VAL A 97 -2.50 -13.49 -2.79
CA VAL A 97 -3.06 -14.82 -2.47
C VAL A 97 -2.47 -15.40 -1.19
N SER A 98 -1.18 -15.18 -0.93
CA SER A 98 -0.51 -15.67 0.29
C SER A 98 -0.82 -14.83 1.53
N GLY A 99 -1.66 -13.78 1.41
CA GLY A 99 -2.05 -12.92 2.52
C GLY A 99 -0.92 -12.03 3.07
N HIS A 100 0.07 -11.70 2.24
CA HIS A 100 1.18 -10.82 2.63
C HIS A 100 0.81 -9.34 2.59
N VAL A 101 -0.19 -8.98 1.79
CA VAL A 101 -0.74 -7.62 1.74
C VAL A 101 -1.74 -7.45 2.90
N ARG A 102 -1.38 -6.60 3.87
CA ARG A 102 -2.24 -6.28 5.00
C ARG A 102 -3.44 -5.42 4.57
N VAL A 103 -4.21 -4.95 5.55
CA VAL A 103 -5.33 -4.03 5.34
C VAL A 103 -4.90 -2.89 4.42
N VAL A 104 -5.70 -2.59 3.39
CA VAL A 104 -5.51 -1.41 2.54
C VAL A 104 -6.20 -0.25 3.21
N LEU A 105 -5.46 0.84 3.36
CA LEU A 105 -5.90 2.10 3.91
C LEU A 105 -6.09 3.09 2.77
N SER A 106 -7.15 3.87 2.82
CA SER A 106 -7.44 4.95 1.88
C SER A 106 -7.44 6.30 2.58
N HIS A 107 -6.95 7.33 1.92
CA HIS A 107 -6.94 8.69 2.44
C HIS A 107 -7.39 9.66 1.35
N GLN A 108 -8.50 10.35 1.64
CA GLN A 108 -9.02 11.44 0.83
C GLN A 108 -8.25 12.72 1.17
N ILE A 109 -7.45 13.25 0.23
CA ILE A 109 -6.60 14.43 0.47
C ILE A 109 -7.46 15.68 0.75
N SER A 110 -8.27 16.06 -0.22
CA SER A 110 -9.29 17.10 -0.13
C SER A 110 -10.43 16.76 -1.08
N ASN A 111 -11.57 17.45 -0.92
CA ASN A 111 -12.72 17.25 -1.80
C ASN A 111 -12.42 17.68 -3.24
N ASP A 112 -11.63 18.74 -3.42
CA ASP A 112 -11.27 19.29 -4.73
C ASP A 112 -10.12 18.54 -5.42
N CYS A 113 -9.34 17.77 -4.65
CA CYS A 113 -8.26 16.97 -5.21
C CYS A 113 -8.86 15.78 -5.98
N PRO A 114 -8.49 15.58 -7.27
CA PRO A 114 -9.00 14.47 -8.07
C PRO A 114 -8.38 13.12 -7.69
N TYR A 115 -7.40 13.10 -6.79
CA TYR A 115 -6.66 11.90 -6.40
C TYR A 115 -7.00 11.42 -4.99
N ILE A 116 -6.86 10.13 -4.78
CA ILE A 116 -6.92 9.46 -3.48
C ILE A 116 -5.61 8.71 -3.24
N ALA A 117 -5.09 8.78 -2.01
CA ALA A 117 -3.94 7.96 -1.61
C ALA A 117 -4.43 6.62 -1.08
N LEU A 118 -3.85 5.53 -1.56
CA LEU A 118 -4.00 4.20 -0.95
C LEU A 118 -2.63 3.75 -0.42
N SER A 119 -2.63 3.11 0.74
CA SER A 119 -1.41 2.59 1.37
C SER A 119 -1.69 1.24 2.00
N SER A 120 -0.67 0.40 2.07
CA SER A 120 -0.73 -0.84 2.83
C SER A 120 0.65 -1.23 3.36
N LYS A 121 0.66 -2.28 4.18
CA LYS A 121 1.88 -2.92 4.66
C LYS A 121 1.99 -4.28 3.97
N VAL A 122 3.07 -4.51 3.24
CA VAL A 122 3.30 -5.76 2.51
C VAL A 122 4.49 -6.48 3.13
N THR A 123 4.24 -7.67 3.66
CA THR A 123 5.29 -8.50 4.25
C THR A 123 6.15 -9.13 3.15
N PRO A 124 7.49 -8.99 3.18
CA PRO A 124 8.38 -9.63 2.20
C PRO A 124 8.17 -11.14 2.11
N SER A 125 8.26 -11.71 0.91
CA SER A 125 8.00 -13.15 0.69
C SER A 125 9.08 -14.04 1.31
N GLN A 126 10.35 -13.64 1.19
CA GLN A 126 11.51 -14.44 1.61
C GLN A 126 11.89 -14.25 3.08
N ARG A 127 11.48 -13.14 3.70
CA ARG A 127 11.87 -12.77 5.07
C ARG A 127 10.66 -12.28 5.84
N ALA A 128 9.76 -13.21 6.17
CA ALA A 128 8.49 -12.86 6.81
C ALA A 128 8.62 -12.21 8.21
N ARG A 129 9.80 -12.35 8.85
CA ARG A 129 10.14 -11.71 10.13
C ARG A 129 10.65 -10.27 9.98
N ASP A 130 11.04 -9.87 8.78
CA ASP A 130 11.54 -8.53 8.53
C ASP A 130 10.41 -7.51 8.56
N LYS A 131 10.78 -6.24 8.75
CA LYS A 131 9.84 -5.12 8.74
C LYS A 131 9.07 -5.12 7.40
N PRO A 132 7.72 -5.11 7.41
CA PRO A 132 6.94 -4.97 6.19
C PRO A 132 7.32 -3.72 5.41
N HIS A 133 7.33 -3.82 4.08
CA HIS A 133 7.42 -2.65 3.23
C HIS A 133 6.08 -1.91 3.19
N GLU A 134 6.15 -0.62 2.98
CA GLU A 134 4.99 0.27 3.05
C GLU A 134 4.81 0.89 1.66
N PRO A 135 4.19 0.19 0.69
CA PRO A 135 3.83 0.79 -0.58
C PRO A 135 2.65 1.75 -0.42
N TRP A 136 2.69 2.83 -1.19
CA TRP A 136 1.55 3.72 -1.42
C TRP A 136 1.35 3.97 -2.91
N VAL A 137 0.11 4.29 -3.27
CA VAL A 137 -0.29 4.65 -4.64
C VAL A 137 -1.23 5.85 -4.59
N TYR A 138 -1.12 6.73 -5.58
CA TYR A 138 -2.13 7.74 -5.89
C TYR A 138 -2.96 7.26 -7.07
N LEU A 139 -4.28 7.21 -6.88
CA LEU A 139 -5.24 6.85 -7.92
C LEU A 139 -6.14 8.04 -8.22
N GLU A 140 -6.53 8.22 -9.49
CA GLU A 140 -7.56 9.19 -9.85
C GLU A 140 -8.94 8.67 -9.44
N LYS A 141 -9.70 9.49 -8.70
CA LYS A 141 -11.01 9.12 -8.13
C LYS A 141 -12.05 8.78 -9.20
N LYS A 142 -12.02 9.46 -10.35
CA LYS A 142 -13.03 9.34 -11.40
C LYS A 142 -12.78 8.16 -12.33
N THR A 143 -11.53 7.96 -12.75
CA THR A 143 -11.16 6.97 -13.76
C THR A 143 -10.60 5.68 -13.16
N GLY A 144 -10.12 5.73 -11.90
CA GLY A 144 -9.40 4.62 -11.29
C GLY A 144 -7.97 4.46 -11.79
N THR A 145 -7.48 5.34 -12.66
CA THR A 145 -6.12 5.23 -13.22
C THR A 145 -5.05 5.47 -12.16
N VAL A 146 -3.91 4.77 -12.30
CA VAL A 146 -2.77 4.92 -11.41
C VAL A 146 -1.97 6.15 -11.83
N TYR A 147 -1.88 7.14 -10.93
CA TYR A 147 -1.11 8.35 -11.19
C TYR A 147 0.38 8.15 -10.90
N CYS A 148 0.70 7.77 -9.65
CA CYS A 148 2.06 7.47 -9.25
C CYS A 148 2.06 6.55 -8.04
N ALA A 149 3.20 5.89 -7.81
CA ALA A 149 3.37 4.95 -6.72
C ALA A 149 4.76 5.03 -6.12
N HIS A 150 4.91 4.52 -4.91
CA HIS A 150 6.20 4.36 -4.28
C HIS A 150 6.19 3.21 -3.29
N CYS A 151 7.37 2.66 -3.00
CA CYS A 151 7.52 1.69 -1.94
C CYS A 151 8.86 1.86 -1.21
N THR A 152 8.89 1.55 0.08
CA THR A 152 10.11 1.59 0.89
C THR A 152 11.12 0.47 0.59
N CYS A 153 10.80 -0.48 -0.31
CA CYS A 153 11.73 -1.53 -0.71
C CYS A 153 12.83 -1.00 -1.64
N MET A 154 13.96 -1.72 -1.76
CA MET A 154 15.08 -1.32 -2.62
C MET A 154 14.69 -1.12 -4.08
N ALA A 155 13.80 -1.97 -4.61
CA ALA A 155 13.25 -1.85 -5.96
C ALA A 155 12.18 -0.74 -6.09
N GLY A 156 11.71 -0.20 -4.97
CA GLY A 156 10.63 0.79 -4.91
C GLY A 156 11.03 2.17 -5.44
N LEU A 157 12.32 2.40 -5.65
CA LEU A 157 12.83 3.54 -6.41
C LEU A 157 12.32 3.54 -7.86
N GLY A 158 11.98 2.38 -8.42
CA GLY A 158 11.39 2.27 -9.76
C GLY A 158 9.87 2.37 -9.80
N GLU A 159 9.19 2.61 -8.67
CA GLU A 159 7.73 2.79 -8.54
C GLU A 159 6.88 1.54 -8.80
N VAL A 160 7.38 0.59 -9.57
CA VAL A 160 6.68 -0.61 -10.04
C VAL A 160 7.26 -1.89 -9.46
N CYS A 161 7.57 -1.89 -8.17
CA CYS A 161 8.00 -3.13 -7.50
C CYS A 161 6.83 -4.10 -7.28
N SER A 162 7.13 -5.37 -6.97
CA SER A 162 6.12 -6.38 -6.64
C SER A 162 5.22 -6.01 -5.47
N HIS A 163 5.69 -5.18 -4.52
CA HIS A 163 4.85 -4.67 -3.42
C HIS A 163 3.80 -3.66 -3.88
N VAL A 164 4.15 -2.76 -4.82
CA VAL A 164 3.18 -1.82 -5.42
C VAL A 164 2.19 -2.59 -6.28
N GLY A 165 2.67 -3.51 -7.12
CA GLY A 165 1.79 -4.38 -7.91
C GLY A 165 0.83 -5.16 -7.02
N ALA A 166 1.28 -5.66 -5.86
CA ALA A 166 0.44 -6.41 -4.93
C ALA A 166 -0.63 -5.52 -4.27
N LEU A 167 -0.31 -4.26 -3.95
CA LEU A 167 -1.28 -3.29 -3.46
C LEU A 167 -2.36 -3.01 -4.52
N LEU A 168 -1.95 -2.69 -5.76
CA LEU A 168 -2.86 -2.43 -6.87
C LEU A 168 -3.77 -3.63 -7.16
N LEU A 169 -3.20 -4.83 -7.24
CA LEU A 169 -3.97 -6.07 -7.47
C LEU A 169 -4.96 -6.36 -6.33
N LYS A 170 -4.61 -6.06 -5.08
CA LYS A 170 -5.55 -6.24 -3.96
C LYS A 170 -6.75 -5.31 -4.07
N VAL A 171 -6.53 -4.06 -4.49
CA VAL A 171 -7.61 -3.09 -4.72
C VAL A 171 -8.51 -3.55 -5.85
N GLU A 172 -7.94 -3.94 -6.98
CA GLU A 172 -8.66 -4.45 -8.16
C GLU A 172 -9.50 -5.69 -7.85
N MET A 173 -8.94 -6.64 -7.09
CA MET A 173 -9.68 -7.81 -6.65
C MET A 173 -10.84 -7.43 -5.70
N GLY A 174 -10.64 -6.45 -4.82
CA GLY A 174 -11.70 -5.92 -3.95
C GLY A 174 -12.84 -5.27 -4.74
N VAL A 175 -12.50 -4.51 -5.77
CA VAL A 175 -13.44 -3.93 -6.74
C VAL A 175 -14.22 -5.02 -7.47
N LYS A 176 -13.53 -6.03 -8.01
CA LYS A 176 -14.15 -7.17 -8.72
C LYS A 176 -15.12 -7.99 -7.88
N ILE A 177 -14.80 -8.18 -6.59
CA ILE A 177 -15.66 -8.91 -5.65
C ILE A 177 -16.87 -8.05 -5.23
N GLY A 178 -16.90 -6.77 -5.61
CA GLY A 178 -17.97 -5.85 -5.28
C GLY A 178 -17.88 -5.29 -3.87
N MET A 179 -16.69 -5.28 -3.25
CA MET A 179 -16.51 -4.70 -1.92
C MET A 179 -16.63 -3.17 -1.90
N THR A 180 -16.40 -2.53 -3.04
CA THR A 180 -16.54 -1.09 -3.22
C THR A 180 -17.99 -0.67 -3.51
N LYS A 181 -18.89 -1.64 -3.71
CA LYS A 181 -20.31 -1.43 -3.98
C LYS A 181 -21.10 -2.00 -2.81
N THR A 182 -21.86 -1.16 -2.11
CA THR A 182 -22.66 -1.55 -0.95
C THR A 182 -23.62 -2.71 -1.30
N SER A 183 -23.21 -3.94 -0.97
CA SER A 183 -24.06 -5.12 -1.10
C SER A 183 -24.73 -5.39 0.24
N SER A 184 -26.06 -5.32 0.26
CA SER A 184 -26.93 -5.37 1.45
C SER A 184 -27.05 -6.74 2.12
N THR A 185 -26.15 -7.69 1.83
CA THR A 185 -26.14 -9.01 2.46
C THR A 185 -24.80 -9.25 3.17
N SER A 186 -24.84 -9.04 4.49
CA SER A 186 -23.92 -9.53 5.53
C SER A 186 -22.39 -9.47 5.29
N SER A 187 -21.78 -8.51 5.99
CA SER A 187 -20.37 -8.50 6.46
C SER A 187 -19.27 -8.05 5.49
N ALA A 188 -19.36 -6.81 5.01
CA ALA A 188 -18.18 -6.08 4.52
C ALA A 188 -17.24 -5.77 5.70
N CYS A 189 -16.33 -6.69 6.05
CA CYS A 189 -15.20 -6.45 6.99
C CYS A 189 -14.14 -7.57 7.00
N GLN A 190 -14.48 -8.80 6.59
CA GLN A 190 -13.54 -9.93 6.76
C GLN A 190 -12.45 -10.02 5.69
N TRP A 191 -12.67 -9.52 4.47
CA TRP A 191 -11.72 -9.72 3.37
C TRP A 191 -10.58 -8.68 3.33
N ASN A 192 -10.81 -7.46 3.85
CA ASN A 192 -9.70 -6.49 4.06
C ASN A 192 -8.83 -6.87 5.27
N SER A 193 -9.29 -7.81 6.11
CA SER A 193 -8.51 -8.35 7.23
C SER A 193 -7.36 -9.26 6.73
N LYS A 194 -6.38 -9.55 7.60
CA LYS A 194 -5.29 -10.47 7.26
C LYS A 194 -5.84 -11.88 7.10
N PHE A 195 -5.57 -12.53 5.96
CA PHE A 195 -5.89 -13.96 5.75
C PHE A 195 -5.04 -14.93 6.61
N ARG A 196 -4.02 -14.44 7.33
CA ARG A 196 -3.22 -15.25 8.26
C ARG A 196 -3.83 -15.22 9.65
N LYS A 197 -4.17 -16.39 10.18
CA LYS A 197 -4.28 -16.59 11.63
C LYS A 197 -2.90 -16.33 12.26
N GLU A 198 -2.89 -15.55 13.32
CA GLU A 198 -1.72 -15.45 14.18
C GLU A 198 -1.51 -16.84 14.81
N VAL A 199 -0.35 -17.45 14.57
CA VAL A 199 0.01 -18.69 15.26
C VAL A 199 0.42 -18.27 16.66
N VAL A 200 -0.54 -18.24 17.58
CA VAL A 200 -0.24 -18.18 19.00
C VAL A 200 0.45 -19.50 19.33
N LEU A 201 1.73 -19.44 19.66
CA LEU A 201 2.42 -20.56 20.29
C LEU A 201 1.81 -20.71 21.68
N ASP A 202 0.82 -21.60 21.82
CA ASP A 202 0.40 -22.08 23.14
C ASP A 202 1.59 -22.84 23.73
N MET A 203 2.32 -22.18 24.63
CA MET A 203 3.32 -22.82 25.49
C MET A 203 2.65 -23.58 26.62
N LEU A 204 1.70 -24.47 26.30
CA LEU A 204 1.10 -25.36 27.28
C LEU A 204 1.86 -26.69 27.29
N ALA A 205 2.68 -26.83 28.34
CA ALA A 205 3.03 -28.05 29.05
C ALA A 205 3.48 -29.26 28.20
N TYR A 206 4.76 -29.29 27.86
CA TYR A 206 5.49 -30.56 27.74
C TYR A 206 6.23 -30.80 29.06
N GLU A 207 5.56 -31.44 30.02
CA GLU A 207 6.23 -32.11 31.12
C GLU A 207 6.98 -33.32 30.54
N TRP A 208 8.29 -33.33 30.69
CA TRP A 208 9.13 -34.47 30.33
C TRP A 208 8.96 -35.56 31.39
N PRO A 209 8.66 -36.82 31.03
CA PRO A 209 8.70 -37.91 32.01
C PRO A 209 10.16 -38.17 32.39
N THR A 210 10.49 -37.96 33.66
CA THR A 210 11.77 -38.41 34.22
C THR A 210 11.75 -39.93 34.33
N LEU A 211 12.52 -40.61 33.48
CA LEU A 211 12.78 -42.03 33.62
C LEU A 211 13.68 -42.27 34.83
N SER A 212 13.07 -42.73 35.92
CA SER A 212 13.76 -43.36 37.06
C SER A 212 14.41 -44.67 36.61
N MET A 213 15.73 -44.65 36.43
CA MET A 213 16.53 -45.83 36.15
C MET A 213 16.85 -46.56 37.46
N THR A 214 16.11 -47.63 37.76
CA THR A 214 16.42 -48.54 38.87
C THR A 214 17.38 -49.61 38.35
N LEU A 215 18.63 -49.57 38.83
CA LEU A 215 19.63 -50.61 38.62
C LEU A 215 19.26 -51.86 39.42
N VAL A 216 19.21 -53.01 38.74
CA VAL A 216 19.40 -54.35 39.31
C VAL A 216 20.61 -54.96 38.63
#